data_AF-A0A258CNS6-F1
#
_entry.id   AF-A0A258CNS6-F1
#
_cell.length_a   1.000
_cell.length_b   1.000
_cell.length_c   1.000
_cell.angle_alpha   90.00
_cell.angle_beta   90.00
_cell.angle_gamma   90.00
#
_symmetry.space_group_name_H-M   'P 1'
#
loop_
_entity.id
_entity.type
_entity.pdbx_description
1 polymer ?
#
loop_
_entity_poly.entity_id
_entity_poly.type
_entity_poly.pdbx_seq_one_letter_code
_entity_poly.pdbx_strand_id
1 'polypeptide(L)' 'MTKMQPHAHSHGDHDHDSHAGGGCRHAHDHRAHAAQALVRAEQICRERGLRLTPIRARALQALHADHRPVGAYDLA' A
#
# COMPACT_ATOMS: atom_id res chain seq x y z
N MET A 1 -16.35 47.96 -19.50
CA MET A 1 -16.65 46.92 -18.49
C MET A 1 -15.56 45.86 -18.52
N THR A 2 -15.10 45.46 -17.35
CA THR A 2 -13.92 44.63 -17.08
C THR A 2 -14.27 43.14 -17.03
N LYS A 3 -13.34 42.30 -17.51
CA LYS A 3 -13.14 40.85 -17.28
C LYS A 3 -14.13 39.84 -17.89
N MET A 4 -13.59 38.91 -18.70
CA MET A 4 -13.41 37.49 -18.34
C MET A 4 -12.78 36.73 -19.51
N GLN A 5 -11.47 36.46 -19.44
CA GLN A 5 -10.84 35.41 -20.23
C GLN A 5 -11.01 34.07 -19.48
N PRO A 6 -11.43 32.98 -20.17
CA PRO A 6 -11.47 31.65 -19.57
C PRO A 6 -10.04 31.11 -19.49
N HIS A 7 -9.54 30.93 -18.27
CA HIS A 7 -8.26 30.27 -18.02
C HIS A 7 -8.50 28.77 -18.07
N ALA A 8 -8.48 28.24 -19.30
CA ALA A 8 -8.40 26.81 -19.55
C ALA A 8 -7.02 26.31 -19.09
N HIS A 9 -6.96 25.77 -17.87
CA HIS A 9 -5.78 25.06 -17.41
C HIS A 9 -5.75 23.71 -18.16
N SER A 10 -4.94 23.65 -19.23
CA SER A 10 -4.61 22.38 -19.87
C SER A 10 -3.73 21.60 -18.90
N HIS A 11 -4.31 20.61 -18.22
CA HIS A 11 -3.53 19.58 -17.57
C HIS A 11 -2.87 18.76 -18.68
N GLY A 12 -1.59 19.01 -18.93
CA GLY A 12 -0.81 18.23 -19.87
C GLY A 12 -0.84 16.76 -19.49
N ASP A 13 -1.06 15.91 -20.49
CA ASP A 13 -0.98 14.45 -20.40
C ASP A 13 0.33 14.06 -19.70
N HIS A 14 0.23 13.66 -18.44
CA HIS A 14 1.32 13.02 -17.72
C HIS A 14 1.18 11.51 -17.94
N ASP A 15 2.05 10.99 -18.78
CA ASP A 15 2.23 9.56 -19.02
C ASP A 15 2.57 8.87 -17.69
N HIS A 16 1.62 8.14 -17.12
CA HIS A 16 1.87 7.31 -15.95
C HIS A 16 2.55 6.04 -16.43
N ASP A 17 3.90 6.09 -16.49
CA ASP A 17 4.75 4.94 -16.77
C ASP A 17 4.38 3.80 -15.82
N SER A 18 3.61 2.86 -16.36
CA SER A 18 3.19 1.66 -15.66
C SER A 18 4.40 0.75 -15.65
N HIS A 19 5.24 0.89 -14.61
CA HIS A 19 6.39 0.01 -14.36
C HIS A 19 5.92 -1.43 -14.07
N ALA A 20 5.48 -2.12 -15.11
CA ALA A 20 5.23 -3.55 -15.15
C ALA A 20 6.41 -4.21 -15.85
N GLY A 21 7.47 -4.56 -15.12
CA GLY A 21 8.58 -5.24 -15.80
C GLY A 21 9.88 -5.52 -15.04
N GLY A 22 9.95 -5.35 -13.72
CA GLY A 22 11.09 -5.82 -12.94
C GLY A 22 10.59 -6.81 -11.89
N GLY A 23 10.93 -8.09 -12.02
CA GLY A 23 10.60 -9.10 -11.02
C GLY A 23 10.96 -8.59 -9.62
N CYS A 24 9.94 -8.43 -8.77
CA CYS A 24 10.13 -7.87 -7.44
C CYS A 24 11.07 -8.81 -6.68
N ARG A 25 12.20 -8.29 -6.18
CA ARG A 25 13.19 -9.09 -5.42
C ARG A 25 12.62 -9.73 -4.15
N HIS A 26 11.40 -9.33 -3.77
CA HIS A 26 10.65 -9.91 -2.66
C HIS A 26 9.89 -11.17 -3.08
N ALA A 27 9.68 -11.43 -4.38
CA ALA A 27 8.79 -12.46 -4.92
C ALA A 27 9.03 -13.90 -4.44
N HIS A 28 10.20 -14.20 -3.87
CA HIS A 28 10.62 -15.58 -3.70
C HIS A 28 10.29 -16.25 -2.35
N ASP A 29 9.74 -15.56 -1.33
CA ASP A 29 9.64 -16.19 0.02
C ASP A 29 8.38 -15.88 0.90
N HIS A 30 7.27 -15.38 0.35
CA HIS A 30 6.31 -14.64 1.22
C HIS A 30 5.18 -15.40 1.90
N ARG A 31 4.95 -16.70 1.62
CA ARG A 31 3.95 -17.45 2.38
C ARG A 31 4.36 -17.70 3.84
N ALA A 32 5.65 -17.91 4.11
CA ALA A 32 6.16 -18.05 5.48
C ALA A 32 6.21 -16.70 6.23
N HIS A 33 6.30 -15.59 5.50
CA HIS A 33 6.47 -14.25 6.08
C HIS A 33 5.21 -13.69 6.73
N ALA A 34 4.00 -14.01 6.26
CA ALA A 34 2.78 -13.42 6.83
C ALA A 34 2.59 -13.77 8.32
N ALA A 35 2.79 -15.04 8.70
CA ALA A 35 2.67 -15.48 10.09
C ALA A 35 3.78 -14.88 10.98
N GLN A 36 5.02 -14.86 10.47
CA GLN A 36 6.16 -14.25 11.18
C GLN A 36 5.97 -12.73 11.35
N ALA A 37 5.42 -12.06 10.35
CA ALA A 37 5.12 -10.63 10.39
C ALA A 37 4.04 -10.32 11.43
N LEU A 38 3.02 -11.16 11.58
CA LEU A 38 2.01 -11.01 12.64
C LEU A 38 2.61 -11.16 14.04
N VAL A 39 3.44 -12.19 14.26
CA VAL A 39 4.14 -12.38 15.55
C VAL A 39 5.00 -11.17 15.87
N ARG A 40 5.76 -10.68 14.89
CA ARG A 40 6.60 -9.48 15.05
C ARG A 40 5.76 -8.23 15.33
N ALA A 41 4.65 -8.06 14.64
CA ALA A 41 3.74 -6.94 14.84
C ALA A 41 3.13 -6.96 16.25
N GLU A 42 2.77 -8.13 16.76
CA GLU A 42 2.27 -8.30 18.14
C GLU A 42 3.33 -7.88 19.17
N GLN A 43 4.59 -8.33 19.00
CA GLN A 43 5.70 -7.94 19.86
C GLN A 43 5.91 -6.42 19.88
N ILE A 44 5.99 -5.80 18.70
CA ILE A 44 6.17 -4.35 18.55
C ILE A 44 4.99 -3.59 19.18
N CYS A 45 3.76 -4.04 18.96
CA CYS A 45 2.59 -3.40 19.56
C CYS A 45 2.66 -3.47 21.08
N ARG A 46 2.98 -4.64 21.64
CA ARG A 46 3.13 -4.83 23.09
C ARG A 46 4.23 -3.95 23.68
N GLU A 47 5.41 -3.92 23.07
CA GLU A 47 6.54 -3.08 23.50
C GLU A 47 6.18 -1.59 23.50
N ARG A 48 5.32 -1.17 22.58
CA ARG A 48 4.88 0.23 22.43
C ARG A 48 3.59 0.55 23.20
N GLY A 49 3.01 -0.41 23.94
CA GLY A 49 1.72 -0.23 24.59
C GLY A 49 0.54 -0.01 23.62
N LEU A 50 0.69 -0.44 22.37
CA LEU A 50 -0.33 -0.34 21.33
C LEU A 50 -1.12 -1.65 21.24
N ARG A 51 -2.36 -1.57 20.75
CA ARG A 51 -3.17 -2.74 20.43
C ARG A 51 -3.04 -3.10 18.95
N LEU A 52 -2.71 -4.36 18.67
CA LEU A 52 -2.90 -4.92 17.34
C LEU A 52 -4.37 -5.31 17.19
N THR A 53 -5.16 -4.42 16.59
CA THR A 53 -6.60 -4.68 16.39
C THR A 53 -6.81 -5.69 15.26
N PRO A 54 -7.96 -6.39 15.23
CA PRO A 54 -8.25 -7.36 14.16
C PRO A 54 -8.14 -6.77 12.75
N ILE A 55 -8.54 -5.51 12.55
CA ILE A 55 -8.44 -4.83 11.26
C ILE A 55 -6.98 -4.59 10.83
N ARG A 56 -6.08 -4.25 11.78
CA ARG A 56 -4.65 -4.08 11.50
C ARG A 56 -3.98 -5.41 11.16
N ALA A 57 -4.39 -6.50 11.83
CA ALA A 57 -3.91 -7.84 11.52
C ALA A 57 -4.33 -8.29 10.11
N ARG A 58 -5.59 -8.05 9.72
CA ARG A 58 -6.11 -8.36 8.37
C ARG A 58 -5.40 -7.56 7.29
N ALA A 59 -5.20 -6.26 7.51
CA ALA A 59 -4.43 -5.42 6.58
C ALA A 59 -2.99 -5.94 6.41
N LEU A 60 -2.32 -6.32 7.51
CA LEU A 60 -0.97 -6.86 7.44
C LEU A 60 -0.91 -8.21 6.70
N GLN A 61 -1.91 -9.07 6.89
CA GLN A 61 -2.04 -10.34 6.16
C GLN A 61 -2.23 -10.10 4.66
N ALA A 62 -3.11 -9.18 4.27
CA ALA A 62 -3.34 -8.84 2.87
C ALA A 62 -2.08 -8.28 2.20
N LEU A 63 -1.34 -7.41 2.89
CA LEU A 63 -0.06 -6.88 2.41
C LEU A 63 1.04 -7.94 2.24
N HIS A 64 0.96 -9.07 2.96
CA HIS A 64 1.92 -10.17 2.84
C HIS A 64 1.44 -11.31 1.93
N ALA A 65 0.22 -11.22 1.38
CA ALA A 65 -0.36 -12.29 0.57
C ALA A 65 0.29 -12.38 -0.83
N ASP A 66 0.69 -11.24 -1.41
CA ASP A 66 1.34 -11.16 -2.72
C ASP A 66 2.28 -9.93 -2.77
N HIS A 67 3.19 -9.93 -3.73
CA HIS A 67 4.17 -8.89 -4.03
C HIS A 67 3.62 -7.74 -4.86
N ARG A 68 2.36 -7.84 -5.23
CA ARG A 68 1.68 -6.79 -5.94
C ARG A 68 1.40 -5.63 -4.99
N PRO A 69 1.59 -4.37 -5.42
CA PRO A 69 1.06 -3.23 -4.67
C PRO A 69 -0.45 -3.40 -4.47
N VAL A 70 -0.89 -3.26 -3.21
CA VAL A 70 -2.30 -3.30 -2.82
C VAL A 70 -2.79 -1.87 -2.63
N GLY A 71 -3.90 -1.50 -3.28
CA GLY A 71 -4.51 -0.20 -3.08
C GLY A 71 -5.12 -0.08 -1.68
N ALA A 72 -5.13 1.13 -1.12
CA ALA A 72 -5.71 1.36 0.21
C ALA A 72 -7.20 0.99 0.29
N TYR A 73 -7.93 1.16 -0.81
CA TYR A 73 -9.34 0.81 -0.93
C TYR A 73 -9.57 -0.70 -1.11
N ASP A 74 -8.56 -1.44 -1.55
CA ASP A 74 -8.63 -2.90 -1.71
C ASP A 74 -8.56 -3.63 -0.34
N LEU A 75 -8.25 -2.90 0.73
CA LEU A 75 -8.14 -3.40 2.11
C LEU A 75 -9.39 -3.11 2.97
N ALA A 76 -10.37 -2.38 2.43
CA ALA A 76 -11.54 -1.85 3.14
C ALA A 76 -12.66 -2.89 3.36
#